data_AF-A0A352M9Y8-F1
#
_entry.id   AF-A0A352M9Y8-F1
#
_cell.length_a   1.000
_cell.length_b   1.000
_cell.length_c   1.000
_cell.angle_alpha   90.00
_cell.angle_beta   90.00
_cell.angle_gamma   90.00
#
_symmetry.space_group_name_H-M   'P 1'
#
loop_
_entity.id
_entity.type
_entity.pdbx_description
1 polymer ?
#
loop_
_entity_poly.entity_id
_entity_poly.type
_entity_poly.pdbx_seq_one_letter_code
_entity_poly.pdbx_strand_id
1 'polypeptide(L)'
;NDSAIMKDAIEYRKYVGHMISPDDAYRLQTQIQTFELRFRKQCQNTLRIVEMLKNHPVIRKVWYPGLPEHPTHSEALKLFEQRGYGAMVTFDFTGKSDNEKKKKRDSFVQSVSEKIKVIPSLGDPKTILMPVESVWGAKYPEPGLIRLSVGFEDSKELEKTIADALMHVE
;
A
#
# COMPACT_ATOMS: atom_id res chain seq x y z
N ASN A 1 -23.18 -9.65 9.76
CA ASN A 1 -24.17 -8.97 10.64
C ASN A 1 -24.96 -9.99 11.44
N ASP A 2 -24.27 -10.91 12.14
CA ASP A 2 -24.89 -11.90 13.01
C ASP A 2 -24.81 -11.39 14.45
N SER A 3 -25.97 -11.18 15.08
CA SER A 3 -26.07 -10.62 16.43
C SER A 3 -25.60 -11.60 17.52
N ALA A 4 -25.74 -12.91 17.32
CA ALA A 4 -25.27 -13.90 18.27
C ALA A 4 -23.74 -13.89 18.32
N ILE A 5 -23.08 -13.93 17.15
CA ILE A 5 -21.62 -13.82 17.05
C ILE A 5 -21.11 -12.51 17.67
N MET A 6 -21.81 -11.40 17.44
CA MET A 6 -21.43 -10.11 18.04
C MET A 6 -21.51 -10.15 19.56
N LYS A 7 -22.55 -10.77 20.13
CA LYS A 7 -22.72 -10.91 21.58
C LYS A 7 -21.59 -11.74 22.17
N ASP A 8 -21.29 -12.90 21.58
CA ASP A 8 -20.24 -13.79 22.03
C ASP A 8 -18.86 -13.10 22.00
N ALA A 9 -18.58 -12.33 20.94
CA ALA A 9 -17.35 -11.54 20.84
C ALA A 9 -17.25 -10.45 21.91
N ILE A 10 -18.35 -9.76 22.23
CA ILE A 10 -18.41 -8.76 23.31
C ILE A 10 -18.17 -9.41 24.66
N GLU A 11 -18.77 -10.57 24.91
CA GLU A 11 -18.62 -11.33 26.15
C GLU A 11 -17.16 -11.78 26.34
N TYR A 12 -16.57 -12.41 25.32
CA TYR A 12 -15.16 -12.77 25.31
C TYR A 12 -14.24 -11.59 25.64
N ARG A 13 -14.46 -10.43 24.97
CA ARG A 13 -13.64 -9.22 25.16
C ARG A 13 -13.66 -8.71 26.61
N LYS A 14 -14.78 -8.86 27.32
CA LYS A 14 -14.87 -8.48 28.75
C LYS A 14 -13.97 -9.34 29.63
N TYR A 15 -13.89 -10.64 29.35
CA TYR A 15 -13.06 -11.56 30.13
C TYR A 15 -11.57 -11.42 29.86
N VAL A 16 -11.17 -11.15 28.61
CA VAL A 16 -9.74 -11.00 28.24
C VAL A 16 -9.21 -9.58 28.38
N GLY A 17 -10.08 -8.59 28.59
CA GLY A 17 -9.67 -7.21 28.86
C GLY A 17 -9.10 -6.46 27.64
N HIS A 18 -9.30 -6.94 26.41
CA HIS A 18 -8.85 -6.28 25.18
C HIS A 18 -9.72 -5.04 24.85
N MET A 19 -9.59 -4.00 25.67
CA MET A 19 -10.30 -2.73 25.52
C MET A 19 -9.38 -1.68 24.92
N ILE A 20 -9.93 -0.84 24.04
CA ILE A 20 -9.24 0.36 23.54
C ILE A 20 -9.19 1.42 24.65
N SER A 21 -8.11 2.19 24.73
CA SER A 21 -8.04 3.36 25.61
C SER A 21 -9.14 4.37 25.23
N PRO A 22 -9.78 5.05 26.20
CA PRO A 22 -10.71 6.14 25.91
C PRO A 22 -10.12 7.23 25.01
N ASP A 23 -8.83 7.54 25.19
CA ASP A 23 -8.15 8.56 24.37
C ASP A 23 -8.00 8.12 22.91
N ASP A 24 -7.65 6.84 22.67
CA ASP A 24 -7.56 6.28 21.32
C ASP A 24 -8.94 6.16 20.67
N ALA A 25 -9.98 5.81 21.44
CA ALA A 25 -11.36 5.79 20.96
C ALA A 25 -11.81 7.20 20.51
N TYR A 26 -11.52 8.24 21.29
CA TYR A 26 -11.84 9.61 20.93
C TYR A 26 -11.08 10.08 19.67
N ARG A 27 -9.78 9.74 19.57
CA ARG A 27 -8.97 10.04 18.38
C ARG A 27 -9.50 9.33 17.14
N LEU A 28 -9.85 8.05 17.25
CA LEU A 28 -10.45 7.28 16.16
C LEU A 28 -11.80 7.88 15.71
N GLN A 29 -12.68 8.19 16.67
CA GLN A 29 -13.98 8.81 16.39
C GLN A 29 -13.83 10.15 15.66
N THR A 30 -12.81 10.92 16.00
CA THR A 30 -12.52 12.19 15.31
C THR A 30 -11.96 11.94 13.91
N GLN A 31 -10.98 11.05 13.77
CA GLN A 31 -10.29 10.79 12.49
C GLN A 31 -11.16 10.07 11.45
N ILE A 32 -12.13 9.26 11.88
CA ILE A 32 -13.01 8.52 10.97
C ILE A 32 -13.96 9.43 10.19
N GLN A 33 -14.27 10.63 10.72
CA GLN A 33 -15.15 11.60 10.06
C GLN A 33 -14.62 12.04 8.69
N THR A 34 -13.30 11.98 8.48
CA THR A 34 -12.64 12.33 7.21
C THR A 34 -12.21 11.11 6.40
N PHE A 35 -12.56 9.90 6.85
CA PHE A 35 -12.08 8.66 6.24
C PHE A 35 -12.41 8.58 4.74
N GLU A 36 -13.67 8.84 4.38
CA GLU A 36 -14.11 8.75 2.98
C GLU A 36 -13.33 9.70 2.06
N LEU A 37 -13.11 10.95 2.51
CA LEU A 37 -12.36 11.95 1.75
C LEU A 37 -10.90 11.50 1.52
N ARG A 38 -10.24 11.05 2.59
CA ARG A 38 -8.85 10.57 2.54
C ARG A 38 -8.73 9.33 1.67
N PHE A 39 -9.59 8.34 1.89
CA PHE A 39 -9.53 7.06 1.20
C PHE A 39 -9.84 7.19 -0.29
N ARG A 40 -10.80 8.03 -0.66
CA ARG A 40 -11.09 8.35 -2.08
C ARG A 40 -9.87 8.97 -2.76
N LYS A 41 -9.21 9.94 -2.11
CA LYS A 41 -8.00 10.57 -2.64
C LYS A 41 -6.82 9.59 -2.72
N GLN A 42 -6.65 8.73 -1.72
CA GLN A 42 -5.65 7.64 -1.75
C GLN A 42 -5.90 6.72 -2.95
N CYS A 43 -7.12 6.23 -3.16
CA CYS A 43 -7.45 5.37 -4.31
C CYS A 43 -7.16 6.05 -5.65
N GLN A 44 -7.51 7.34 -5.80
CA GLN A 44 -7.21 8.12 -7.00
C GLN A 44 -5.70 8.28 -7.23
N ASN A 45 -4.94 8.55 -6.17
CA ASN A 45 -3.48 8.62 -6.24
C ASN A 45 -2.89 7.25 -6.63
N THR A 46 -3.38 6.15 -6.04
CA THR A 46 -2.88 4.81 -6.34
C THR A 46 -3.09 4.43 -7.79
N LEU A 47 -4.25 4.75 -8.38
CA LEU A 47 -4.50 4.48 -9.81
C LEU A 47 -3.45 5.17 -10.70
N ARG A 48 -3.16 6.44 -10.44
CA ARG A 48 -2.12 7.19 -11.18
C ARG A 48 -0.73 6.55 -11.02
N ILE A 49 -0.35 6.20 -9.79
CA ILE A 49 0.93 5.55 -9.53
C ILE A 49 1.01 4.17 -10.20
N VAL A 50 -0.08 3.40 -10.19
CA VAL A 50 -0.16 2.10 -10.86
C VAL A 50 0.02 2.23 -12.37
N GLU A 51 -0.65 3.20 -13.00
CA GLU A 51 -0.51 3.47 -14.44
C GLU A 51 0.92 3.86 -14.81
N MET A 52 1.54 4.74 -14.02
CA MET A 52 2.93 5.14 -14.21
C MET A 52 3.90 3.96 -14.04
N LEU A 53 3.75 3.16 -12.99
CA LEU A 53 4.61 2.01 -12.71
C LEU A 53 4.51 0.95 -13.82
N LYS A 54 3.29 0.64 -14.29
CA LYS A 54 3.07 -0.36 -15.36
C LYS A 54 3.77 -0.01 -16.66
N ASN A 55 3.90 1.28 -16.96
CA ASN A 55 4.49 1.76 -18.20
C ASN A 55 6.00 2.01 -18.10
N HIS A 56 6.61 1.83 -16.91
CA HIS A 56 8.02 2.13 -16.70
C HIS A 56 8.93 0.91 -16.99
N PRO A 57 10.00 1.05 -17.81
CA PRO A 57 10.80 -0.09 -18.27
C PRO A 57 11.59 -0.84 -17.18
N VAL A 58 11.89 -0.18 -16.06
CA VAL A 58 12.57 -0.82 -14.92
C VAL A 58 11.62 -1.65 -14.03
N ILE A 59 10.31 -1.56 -14.26
CA ILE A 59 9.29 -2.31 -13.52
C ILE A 59 8.92 -3.56 -14.30
N ARG A 60 9.05 -4.71 -13.64
CA ARG A 60 8.71 -6.01 -14.24
C ARG A 60 7.22 -6.32 -14.11
N LYS A 61 6.67 -6.03 -12.93
CA LYS A 61 5.30 -6.42 -12.59
C LYS A 61 4.74 -5.51 -11.50
N VAL A 62 3.46 -5.20 -11.64
CA VAL A 62 2.65 -4.47 -10.66
C VAL A 62 1.50 -5.36 -10.22
N TRP A 63 1.24 -5.42 -8.93
CA TRP A 63 0.10 -6.08 -8.32
C TRP A 63 -0.81 -5.00 -7.72
N TYR A 64 -1.98 -4.85 -8.32
CA TYR A 64 -3.05 -3.99 -7.85
C TYR A 64 -4.40 -4.59 -8.27
N PRO A 65 -5.39 -4.75 -7.37
CA PRO A 65 -6.66 -5.41 -7.72
C PRO A 65 -7.46 -4.70 -8.82
N GLY A 66 -7.22 -3.40 -9.03
CA GLY A 66 -7.84 -2.64 -10.12
C GLY A 66 -7.30 -2.95 -11.51
N LEU A 67 -6.25 -3.76 -11.64
CA LEU A 67 -5.66 -4.12 -12.92
C LEU A 67 -6.35 -5.34 -13.56
N PRO A 68 -6.69 -5.30 -14.85
CA PRO A 68 -7.33 -6.43 -15.55
C PRO A 68 -6.54 -7.75 -15.46
N GLU A 69 -5.21 -7.66 -15.44
CA GLU A 69 -4.31 -8.81 -15.31
C GLU A 69 -4.18 -9.37 -13.88
N HIS A 70 -4.79 -8.73 -12.87
CA HIS A 70 -4.73 -9.21 -11.50
C HIS A 70 -5.65 -10.44 -11.30
N PRO A 71 -5.19 -11.53 -10.66
CA PRO A 71 -5.97 -12.77 -10.54
C PRO A 71 -7.34 -12.60 -9.89
N THR A 72 -7.49 -11.59 -9.02
CA THR A 72 -8.74 -11.28 -8.30
C THR A 72 -9.44 -10.03 -8.82
N HIS A 73 -9.12 -9.57 -10.03
CA HIS A 73 -9.71 -8.36 -10.60
C HIS A 73 -11.24 -8.46 -10.72
N SER A 74 -11.74 -9.64 -11.13
CA SER A 74 -13.18 -9.85 -11.34
C SER A 74 -13.97 -9.74 -10.03
N GLU A 75 -13.40 -10.26 -8.94
CA GLU A 75 -13.93 -10.19 -7.58
C GLU A 75 -13.83 -8.76 -7.05
N ALA A 76 -12.70 -8.10 -7.27
CA ALA A 76 -12.50 -6.71 -6.89
C ALA A 76 -13.53 -5.79 -7.56
N LEU A 77 -13.80 -6.00 -8.86
CA LEU A 77 -14.81 -5.26 -9.60
C LEU A 77 -16.22 -5.49 -9.02
N LYS A 78 -16.57 -6.74 -8.69
CA LYS A 78 -17.88 -7.07 -8.09
C LYS A 78 -18.05 -6.48 -6.68
N LEU A 79 -17.00 -6.48 -5.86
CA LEU A 79 -17.08 -6.03 -4.47
C LEU A 79 -16.98 -4.51 -4.33
N PHE A 80 -16.13 -3.87 -5.13
CA PHE A 80 -15.79 -2.45 -4.96
C PHE A 80 -16.36 -1.54 -6.04
N GLU A 81 -16.70 -2.08 -7.21
CA GLU A 81 -17.23 -1.33 -8.35
C GLU A 81 -16.37 -0.09 -8.65
N GLN A 82 -16.98 1.09 -8.74
CA GLN A 82 -16.31 2.37 -9.01
C GLN A 82 -15.85 3.10 -7.72
N ARG A 83 -15.88 2.45 -6.56
CA ARG A 83 -15.47 3.07 -5.27
C ARG A 83 -13.95 3.09 -5.07
N GLY A 84 -13.20 2.40 -5.94
CA GLY A 84 -11.75 2.28 -5.89
C GLY A 84 -11.28 0.97 -5.27
N TYR A 85 -10.05 0.57 -5.58
CA TYR A 85 -9.50 -0.76 -5.24
C TYR A 85 -8.45 -0.70 -4.11
N GLY A 86 -8.52 0.35 -3.29
CA GLY A 86 -7.63 0.59 -2.17
C GLY A 86 -6.35 1.36 -2.52
N ALA A 87 -5.59 1.63 -1.46
CA ALA A 87 -4.39 2.49 -1.47
C ALA A 87 -3.07 1.71 -1.56
N MET A 88 -3.14 0.40 -1.72
CA MET A 88 -2.00 -0.51 -1.64
C MET A 88 -1.59 -0.96 -3.03
N VAL A 89 -0.34 -0.71 -3.41
CA VAL A 89 0.26 -1.24 -4.64
C VAL A 89 1.56 -1.93 -4.31
N THR A 90 1.78 -3.09 -4.92
CA THR A 90 3.04 -3.82 -4.81
C THR A 90 3.65 -3.92 -6.20
N PHE A 91 4.98 -3.82 -6.33
CA PHE A 91 5.66 -3.95 -7.61
C PHE A 91 7.07 -4.53 -7.45
N ASP A 92 7.60 -5.13 -8.52
CA ASP A 92 8.92 -5.74 -8.58
C ASP A 92 9.72 -5.18 -9.77
N PHE A 93 11.04 -5.10 -9.59
CA PHE A 93 11.96 -4.59 -10.62
C PHE A 93 12.36 -5.65 -11.65
N THR A 94 12.75 -5.19 -12.84
CA THR A 94 13.40 -6.03 -13.85
C THR A 94 14.84 -6.34 -13.46
N GLY A 95 15.36 -7.50 -13.88
CA GLY A 95 16.78 -7.84 -13.68
C GLY A 95 17.09 -9.26 -14.12
N LYS A 96 18.35 -9.52 -14.48
CA LYS A 96 18.85 -10.82 -14.94
C LYS A 96 19.13 -11.79 -13.79
N SER A 97 19.22 -11.28 -12.57
CA SER A 97 19.42 -12.06 -11.34
C SER A 97 18.68 -11.43 -10.17
N ASP A 98 18.46 -12.21 -9.11
CA ASP A 98 17.85 -11.73 -7.87
C ASP A 98 18.66 -10.58 -7.26
N ASN A 99 20.00 -10.66 -7.33
CA ASN A 99 20.88 -9.60 -6.84
C ASN A 99 20.72 -8.30 -7.63
N GLU A 100 20.52 -8.37 -8.95
CA GLU A 100 20.27 -7.18 -9.76
C GLU A 100 18.93 -6.53 -9.38
N LYS A 101 17.88 -7.33 -9.19
CA LYS A 101 16.58 -6.84 -8.73
C LYS A 101 16.65 -6.18 -7.34
N LYS A 102 17.40 -6.77 -6.40
CA LYS A 102 17.63 -6.19 -5.06
C LYS A 102 18.38 -4.87 -5.14
N LYS A 103 19.43 -4.77 -5.95
CA LYS A 103 20.17 -3.52 -6.14
C LYS A 103 19.29 -2.40 -6.68
N LYS A 104 18.47 -2.68 -7.69
CA LYS A 104 17.50 -1.71 -8.24
C LYS A 104 16.48 -1.24 -7.21
N ARG A 105 15.93 -2.20 -6.45
CA ARG A 105 15.04 -1.92 -5.32
C ARG A 105 15.70 -1.01 -4.29
N ASP A 106 16.92 -1.35 -3.88
CA ASP A 106 17.65 -0.60 -2.85
C ASP A 106 18.02 0.81 -3.35
N SER A 107 18.39 0.96 -4.62
CA SER A 107 18.61 2.27 -5.25
C SER A 107 17.34 3.12 -5.26
N PHE A 108 16.20 2.54 -5.65
CA PHE A 108 14.91 3.24 -5.60
C PHE A 108 14.57 3.69 -4.18
N VAL A 109 14.71 2.80 -3.19
CA VAL A 109 14.43 3.09 -1.78
C VAL A 109 15.32 4.21 -1.27
N GLN A 110 16.62 4.19 -1.61
CA GLN A 110 17.55 5.25 -1.26
C GLN A 110 17.13 6.59 -1.88
N SER A 111 16.74 6.59 -3.16
CA SER A 111 16.35 7.79 -3.91
C SER A 111 15.11 8.48 -3.33
N VAL A 112 14.11 7.72 -2.85
CA VAL A 112 12.89 8.30 -2.25
C VAL A 112 12.98 8.56 -0.74
N SER A 113 14.06 8.12 -0.08
CA SER A 113 14.13 8.03 1.40
C SER A 113 13.94 9.37 2.14
N GLU A 114 14.31 10.49 1.51
CA GLU A 114 14.10 11.83 2.09
C GLU A 114 12.64 12.29 2.07
N LYS A 115 11.82 11.74 1.17
CA LYS A 115 10.44 12.18 0.91
C LYS A 115 9.39 11.15 1.31
N ILE A 116 9.72 9.86 1.19
CA ILE A 116 8.84 8.72 1.47
C ILE A 116 9.47 7.90 2.60
N LYS A 117 8.73 7.74 3.70
CA LYS A 117 9.22 6.98 4.85
C LYS A 117 9.26 5.48 4.53
N VAL A 118 10.38 4.85 4.89
CA VAL A 118 10.59 3.40 4.81
C VAL A 118 10.15 2.77 6.13
N ILE A 119 8.88 2.37 6.24
CA ILE A 119 8.32 1.81 7.49
C ILE A 119 7.35 0.64 7.19
N PRO A 120 7.24 -0.36 8.08
CA PRO A 120 6.38 -1.53 7.84
C PRO A 120 4.88 -1.28 8.04
N SER A 121 4.49 -0.05 8.40
CA SER A 121 3.10 0.37 8.61
C SER A 121 2.32 0.57 7.29
N LEU A 122 1.05 0.95 7.40
CA LEU A 122 0.09 1.12 6.31
C LEU A 122 -0.91 2.24 6.62
N GLY A 123 -1.49 2.85 5.59
CA GLY A 123 -2.66 3.74 5.73
C GLY A 123 -2.37 5.13 6.31
N ASP A 124 -1.10 5.55 6.37
CA ASP A 124 -0.67 6.86 6.85
C ASP A 124 -1.17 7.99 5.90
N PRO A 125 -1.30 9.24 6.37
CA PRO A 125 -1.63 10.37 5.50
C PRO A 125 -0.64 10.61 4.37
N LYS A 126 0.63 10.31 4.62
CA LYS A 126 1.71 10.35 3.65
C LYS A 126 1.96 8.96 3.09
N THR A 127 2.47 8.93 1.87
CA THR A 127 2.94 7.72 1.22
C THR A 127 4.10 7.16 2.02
N ILE A 128 4.03 5.87 2.28
CA ILE A 128 5.07 5.10 2.96
C ILE A 128 5.34 3.84 2.14
N LEU A 129 6.57 3.37 2.20
CA LEU A 129 6.98 2.17 1.48
C LEU A 129 7.68 1.20 2.40
N MET A 130 7.76 -0.05 1.95
CA MET A 130 8.52 -1.10 2.60
C MET A 130 9.04 -2.10 1.56
N PRO A 131 10.37 -2.37 1.53
CA PRO A 131 10.93 -3.54 0.87
C PRO A 131 10.40 -4.81 1.54
N VAL A 132 9.73 -5.68 0.79
CA VAL A 132 9.01 -6.81 1.38
C VAL A 132 9.95 -7.85 2.00
N GLU A 133 11.07 -8.13 1.33
CA GLU A 133 12.07 -9.10 1.78
C GLU A 133 12.64 -8.75 3.16
N SER A 134 12.89 -7.47 3.43
CA SER A 134 13.51 -7.00 4.68
C SER A 134 12.65 -7.25 5.93
N VAL A 135 11.34 -7.45 5.77
CA VAL A 135 10.40 -7.63 6.89
C VAL A 135 9.78 -9.02 6.92
N TRP A 136 9.47 -9.59 5.75
CA TRP A 136 8.78 -10.88 5.64
C TRP A 136 9.69 -12.01 5.14
N GLY A 137 10.97 -11.72 4.90
CA GLY A 137 11.97 -12.67 4.42
C GLY A 137 11.63 -13.25 3.05
N ALA A 138 12.16 -14.44 2.78
CA ALA A 138 11.96 -15.19 1.53
C ALA A 138 10.55 -15.79 1.37
N LYS A 139 9.58 -15.46 2.25
CA LYS A 139 8.19 -15.93 2.13
C LYS A 139 7.55 -15.46 0.81
N TYR A 140 8.03 -14.35 0.25
CA TYR A 140 7.61 -13.85 -1.04
C TYR A 140 8.72 -14.08 -2.07
N PRO A 141 8.40 -14.64 -3.25
CA PRO A 141 9.40 -15.13 -4.20
C PRO A 141 10.12 -14.02 -4.96
N GLU A 142 9.67 -12.77 -4.83
CA GLU A 142 10.14 -11.67 -5.67
C GLU A 142 11.19 -10.82 -4.94
N PRO A 143 12.46 -10.82 -5.38
CA PRO A 143 13.57 -10.25 -4.63
C PRO A 143 13.60 -8.72 -4.67
N GLY A 144 13.08 -8.08 -5.74
CA GLY A 144 13.00 -6.62 -5.88
C GLY A 144 11.70 -6.02 -5.34
N LEU A 145 10.91 -6.77 -4.56
CA LEU A 145 9.53 -6.41 -4.26
C LEU A 145 9.43 -5.23 -3.28
N ILE A 146 8.68 -4.22 -3.69
CA ILE A 146 8.28 -3.07 -2.85
C ILE A 146 6.77 -3.09 -2.66
N ARG A 147 6.34 -2.87 -1.41
CA ARG A 147 4.95 -2.53 -1.09
C ARG A 147 4.85 -1.04 -0.78
N LEU A 148 4.01 -0.34 -1.52
CA LEU A 148 3.73 1.08 -1.35
C LEU A 148 2.32 1.24 -0.77
N SER A 149 2.21 1.95 0.34
CA SER A 149 0.96 2.44 0.90
C SER A 149 0.82 3.90 0.52
N VAL A 150 -0.01 4.16 -0.49
CA VAL A 150 -0.16 5.49 -1.10
C VAL A 150 -0.98 6.40 -0.18
N GLY A 151 -0.44 7.58 0.10
CA GLY A 151 -1.09 8.62 0.88
C GLY A 151 -2.02 9.51 0.04
N PHE A 152 -2.53 10.57 0.66
CA PHE A 152 -3.42 11.54 0.01
C PHE A 152 -2.73 12.88 -0.28
N GLU A 153 -1.41 12.86 -0.54
CA GLU A 153 -0.67 14.04 -1.00
C GLU A 153 -1.18 14.59 -2.33
N ASP A 154 -0.64 15.74 -2.73
CA ASP A 154 -0.76 16.22 -4.09
C ASP A 154 -0.28 15.13 -5.07
N SER A 155 -1.11 14.81 -6.06
CA SER A 155 -0.83 13.67 -6.93
C SER A 155 0.37 13.94 -7.82
N LYS A 156 0.56 15.18 -8.28
CA LYS A 156 1.65 15.54 -9.20
C LYS A 156 2.99 15.50 -8.48
N GLU A 157 3.04 15.98 -7.24
CA GLU A 157 4.24 15.90 -6.41
C GLU A 157 4.62 14.43 -6.11
N LEU A 158 3.63 13.60 -5.81
CA LEU A 158 3.85 12.18 -5.55
C LEU A 158 4.31 11.43 -6.80
N GLU A 159 3.64 11.64 -7.94
CA GLU A 159 4.03 11.09 -9.24
C GLU A 159 5.46 11.50 -9.59
N LYS A 160 5.77 12.80 -9.47
CA LYS A 160 7.13 13.31 -9.72
C LYS A 160 8.16 12.66 -8.81
N THR A 161 7.88 12.56 -7.52
CA THR A 161 8.82 11.97 -6.54
C THR A 161 9.16 10.53 -6.89
N ILE A 162 8.16 9.73 -7.28
CA ILE A 162 8.37 8.33 -7.67
C ILE A 162 9.01 8.25 -9.06
N ALA A 163 8.60 9.08 -10.02
CA ALA A 163 9.16 9.11 -11.37
C ALA A 163 10.65 9.48 -11.36
N ASP A 164 11.04 10.53 -10.65
CA ASP A 164 12.43 10.96 -10.49
C ASP A 164 13.26 9.80 -9.91
N ALA A 165 12.74 9.12 -8.89
CA ALA A 165 13.43 7.98 -8.29
C ALA A 165 13.59 6.78 -9.23
N LEU A 166 12.59 6.49 -10.07
CA LEU A 166 12.67 5.43 -11.08
C LEU A 166 13.71 5.72 -12.17
N MET A 167 14.02 6.99 -12.45
CA MET A 167 15.09 7.37 -13.39
C MET A 167 16.50 7.12 -12.82
N HIS A 168 16.64 7.08 -11.49
CA HIS A 168 17.90 6.82 -10.79
C HIS A 168 18.12 5.35 -10.43
N VAL A 169 17.25 4.46 -10.91
CA VAL A 169 17.39 3.02 -10.73
C VAL A 169 18.40 2.45 -11.72
N GLU A 170 19.58 2.06 -11.22
CA GLU A 170 20.65 1.39 -11.97
C GLU A 170 20.55 -0.13 -11.93
#